data_AF-A0AAV0WHB1-F1
#
_entry.id   AF-A0AAV0WHB1-F1
#
_cell.length_a   1.000
_cell.length_b   1.000
_cell.length_c   1.000
_cell.angle_alpha   90.00
_cell.angle_beta   90.00
_cell.angle_gamma   90.00
#
_symmetry.space_group_name_H-M   'P 1'
#
loop_
_entity.id
_entity.type
_entity.pdbx_description
1 polymer ?
#
loop_
_entity_poly.entity_id
_entity_poly.type
_entity_poly.pdbx_seq_one_letter_code
_entity_poly.pdbx_strand_id
1 'polypeptide(L)'
;MYQTSNGSKAPKKLMQDISTRWNSTYYMLDRFVELEDAIRGTLGLLDNPPQTLSADEWKITKELIQMLRPFEEATKAVSGSKYMTASIILVISQGLKNVCEQMARKNFTVEVINVLQQLLSGMNHRDRWGVIENSKTLVRCTFLDPRF
;
A
#
# COMPACT_ATOMS: atom_id res chain seq x y z
N MET A 1 9.88 -22.75 -14.25
CA MET A 1 9.62 -24.19 -14.09
C MET A 1 8.28 -24.44 -13.41
N TYR A 2 7.98 -23.92 -12.21
CA TYR A 2 6.68 -24.12 -11.56
C TYR A 2 5.48 -23.38 -12.22
N GLN A 3 5.61 -22.08 -12.53
CA GLN A 3 4.50 -21.33 -13.15
C GLN A 3 4.15 -21.84 -14.56
N THR A 4 5.16 -22.31 -15.29
CA THR A 4 5.01 -22.92 -16.62
C THR A 4 4.43 -24.33 -16.56
N SER A 5 4.70 -25.10 -15.51
CA SER A 5 4.11 -26.44 -15.32
C SER A 5 2.62 -26.38 -14.93
N ASN A 6 2.16 -25.27 -14.34
CA ASN A 6 0.75 -25.04 -13.97
C ASN A 6 -0.07 -24.27 -15.04
N GLY A 7 0.41 -24.13 -16.27
CA GLY A 7 -0.39 -23.59 -17.38
C GLY A 7 -0.55 -22.06 -17.44
N SER A 8 0.26 -21.28 -16.69
CA SER A 8 0.26 -19.82 -16.79
C SER A 8 0.80 -19.35 -18.15
N LYS A 9 -0.04 -18.69 -18.96
CA LYS A 9 0.29 -18.18 -20.31
C LYS A 9 1.40 -17.13 -20.34
N ALA A 10 1.68 -16.46 -19.22
CA ALA A 10 2.79 -15.52 -19.07
C ALA A 10 3.33 -15.59 -17.62
N PRO A 11 4.50 -16.21 -17.38
CA PRO A 11 5.07 -16.31 -16.04
C PRO A 11 5.49 -14.92 -15.53
N LYS A 12 5.10 -14.60 -14.29
CA LYS A 12 5.47 -13.35 -13.62
C LYS A 12 6.74 -13.55 -12.80
N LYS A 13 7.59 -12.53 -12.78
CA LYS A 13 8.81 -12.50 -11.96
C LYS A 13 8.54 -11.77 -10.65
N LEU A 14 9.32 -12.13 -9.62
CA LEU A 14 9.46 -11.32 -8.42
C LEU A 14 9.93 -9.92 -8.80
N MET A 15 9.48 -8.93 -8.04
CA MET A 15 9.89 -7.54 -8.19
C MET A 15 10.81 -7.21 -7.02
N GLN A 16 11.84 -6.40 -7.28
CA GLN A 16 12.69 -5.87 -6.22
C GLN A 16 12.22 -4.47 -5.86
N ASP A 17 12.30 -4.12 -4.59
CA ASP A 17 12.03 -2.76 -4.13
C ASP A 17 13.11 -1.79 -4.61
N ILE A 18 12.74 -0.51 -4.67
CA ILE A 18 13.61 0.60 -5.00
C ILE A 18 13.45 1.63 -3.88
N SER A 19 14.46 1.75 -3.03
CA SER A 19 14.42 2.52 -1.78
C SER A 19 13.96 3.97 -1.90
N THR A 20 14.07 4.58 -3.09
CA THR A 20 13.69 5.97 -3.34
C THR A 20 12.17 6.20 -3.47
N ARG A 21 11.36 5.14 -3.58
CA ARG A 21 9.90 5.24 -3.70
C ARG A 21 9.20 4.16 -2.91
N TRP A 22 8.44 4.55 -1.90
CA TRP A 22 7.70 3.61 -1.03
C TRP A 22 6.74 2.68 -1.81
N ASN A 23 6.14 3.17 -2.91
CA ASN A 23 5.27 2.36 -3.78
C ASN A 23 5.97 1.11 -4.32
N SER A 24 7.29 1.15 -4.53
CA SER A 24 8.04 0.00 -5.03
C SER A 24 8.05 -1.15 -4.02
N THR A 25 8.21 -0.84 -2.72
CA THR A 25 8.12 -1.81 -1.64
C THR A 25 6.72 -2.42 -1.58
N TYR A 26 5.68 -1.60 -1.71
CA TYR A 26 4.30 -2.09 -1.78
C TYR A 26 4.10 -3.07 -2.95
N TYR A 27 4.51 -2.71 -4.18
CA TYR A 27 4.37 -3.58 -5.34
C TYR A 27 5.22 -4.85 -5.25
N MET A 28 6.40 -4.79 -4.63
CA MET A 28 7.21 -5.96 -4.34
C MET A 28 6.43 -6.93 -3.44
N LEU A 29 5.90 -6.45 -2.31
CA LEU A 29 5.16 -7.30 -1.37
C LEU A 29 3.90 -7.87 -2.01
N ASP A 30 3.13 -7.05 -2.73
CA ASP A 30 1.92 -7.48 -3.46
C ASP A 30 2.25 -8.58 -4.48
N ARG A 31 3.32 -8.41 -5.27
CA ARG A 31 3.80 -9.45 -6.20
C ARG A 31 4.34 -10.68 -5.49
N PHE A 32 5.00 -10.52 -4.34
CA PHE A 32 5.53 -11.62 -3.57
C PHE A 32 4.40 -12.52 -3.04
N VAL A 33 3.33 -11.91 -2.51
CA VAL A 33 2.10 -12.60 -2.10
C VAL A 33 1.37 -13.22 -3.28
N GLU A 34 1.28 -12.52 -4.42
CA GLU A 34 0.68 -13.08 -5.65
C GLU A 34 1.37 -14.38 -6.09
N LEU A 35 2.67 -14.49 -5.84
CA LEU A 35 3.49 -15.63 -6.25
C LEU A 35 3.72 -16.66 -5.13
N GLU A 36 2.97 -16.60 -4.02
CA GLU A 36 3.17 -17.48 -2.85
C GLU A 36 3.24 -18.97 -3.24
N ASP A 37 2.26 -19.48 -3.99
CA ASP A 37 2.23 -20.89 -4.41
C ASP A 37 3.44 -21.25 -5.28
N ALA A 38 3.83 -20.34 -6.17
CA ALA A 38 4.99 -20.55 -7.03
C ALA A 38 6.31 -20.53 -6.26
N ILE A 39 6.42 -19.67 -5.25
CA ILE A 39 7.57 -19.60 -4.35
C ILE A 39 7.64 -20.90 -3.55
N ARG A 40 6.57 -21.28 -2.84
CA ARG A 40 6.50 -22.50 -2.03
C ARG A 40 6.78 -23.75 -2.86
N GLY A 41 6.17 -23.86 -4.03
CA GLY A 41 6.38 -24.99 -4.94
C GLY A 41 7.80 -25.07 -5.46
N THR A 42 8.44 -23.93 -5.76
CA THR A 42 9.84 -23.91 -6.17
C THR A 42 10.78 -24.27 -5.02
N LEU A 43 10.53 -23.76 -3.81
CA LEU A 43 11.33 -24.09 -2.62
C LEU A 43 11.24 -25.57 -2.25
N GLY A 44 10.07 -26.18 -2.39
CA GLY A 44 9.88 -27.62 -2.14
C GLY A 44 10.63 -28.54 -3.11
N LEU A 45 11.16 -28.01 -4.22
CA LEU A 45 11.96 -28.75 -5.21
C LEU A 45 13.47 -28.59 -4.99
N LEU A 46 13.91 -27.75 -4.05
CA LEU A 46 15.33 -27.51 -3.78
C LEU A 46 15.81 -28.44 -2.66
N ASP A 47 16.99 -29.04 -2.84
CA ASP A 47 17.61 -29.88 -1.80
C ASP A 47 18.03 -29.06 -0.56
N ASN A 48 18.36 -27.78 -0.76
CA ASN A 48 18.72 -26.82 0.29
C ASN A 48 18.00 -25.48 0.05
N PRO A 49 16.70 -25.38 0.37
CA PRO A 49 15.96 -24.16 0.12
C PRO A 49 16.44 -23.04 1.05
N PRO A 50 16.49 -21.78 0.59
CA PRO A 50 16.71 -20.64 1.46
C PRO A 50 15.58 -20.53 2.50
N GLN A 51 15.87 -19.88 3.63
CA GLN A 51 14.85 -19.60 4.64
C GLN A 51 13.71 -18.79 4.02
N THR A 52 12.49 -19.27 4.23
CA THR A 52 11.25 -18.62 3.77
C THR A 52 10.51 -18.00 4.94
N LEU A 53 9.57 -17.10 4.64
CA LEU A 53 8.66 -16.57 5.64
C LEU A 53 7.86 -17.70 6.32
N SER A 54 7.73 -17.59 7.63
CA SER A 54 6.81 -18.34 8.47
C SER A 54 5.35 -18.04 8.13
N ALA A 55 4.42 -18.89 8.61
CA ALA A 55 2.99 -18.69 8.39
C ALA A 55 2.51 -17.32 8.91
N ASP A 56 3.02 -16.88 10.05
CA ASP A 56 2.69 -15.60 10.66
C ASP A 56 3.25 -14.43 9.83
N GLU A 57 4.48 -14.52 9.33
CA GLU A 57 5.07 -13.49 8.46
C GLU A 57 4.32 -13.35 7.13
N TRP A 58 3.84 -14.46 6.56
CA TRP A 58 2.96 -14.42 5.39
C TRP A 58 1.64 -13.73 5.69
N LYS A 59 1.04 -14.00 6.85
CA LYS A 59 -0.19 -13.34 7.30
C LYS A 59 0.02 -11.83 7.50
N ILE A 60 1.07 -11.45 8.22
CA ILE A 60 1.45 -10.04 8.44
C ILE A 60 1.65 -9.34 7.11
N THR A 61 2.35 -9.96 6.16
CA THR A 61 2.59 -9.37 4.83
C THR A 61 1.28 -9.11 4.07
N LYS A 62 0.35 -10.06 4.08
CA LYS A 62 -0.97 -9.93 3.45
C LYS A 62 -1.77 -8.78 4.08
N GLU A 63 -1.76 -8.68 5.40
CA GLU A 63 -2.45 -7.63 6.13
C GLU A 63 -1.81 -6.24 5.90
N LEU A 64 -0.47 -6.15 5.83
CA LEU A 64 0.24 -4.93 5.46
C LEU A 64 -0.16 -4.45 4.06
N ILE A 65 -0.23 -5.34 3.07
CA ILE A 65 -0.67 -4.99 1.70
C ILE A 65 -2.11 -4.46 1.73
N GLN A 66 -3.00 -5.11 2.50
CA GLN A 66 -4.38 -4.64 2.65
C GLN A 66 -4.44 -3.24 3.26
N MET A 67 -3.65 -3.00 4.32
CA MET A 67 -3.62 -1.74 5.05
C MET A 67 -2.99 -0.60 4.23
N LEU A 68 -1.94 -0.88 3.44
CA LEU A 68 -1.22 0.11 2.65
C LEU A 68 -1.90 0.45 1.31
N ARG A 69 -2.81 -0.40 0.81
CA ARG A 69 -3.52 -0.18 -0.47
C ARG A 69 -4.18 1.20 -0.58
N PRO A 70 -4.92 1.72 0.42
CA PRO A 70 -5.51 3.06 0.34
C PRO A 70 -4.48 4.18 0.17
N PHE A 71 -3.29 4.04 0.75
CA PHE A 71 -2.20 5.02 0.58
C PHE A 71 -1.65 4.99 -0.84
N GLU A 72 -1.62 3.81 -1.45
CA GLU A 72 -1.11 3.60 -2.80
C GLU A 72 -2.07 4.20 -3.82
N GLU A 73 -3.37 3.94 -3.65
CA GLU A 73 -4.45 4.52 -4.45
C GLU A 73 -4.50 6.04 -4.30
N ALA A 74 -4.40 6.56 -3.07
CA ALA A 74 -4.31 8.00 -2.80
C ALA A 74 -3.10 8.62 -3.50
N THR A 75 -1.93 7.98 -3.42
CA THR A 75 -0.69 8.46 -4.05
C THR A 75 -0.81 8.46 -5.57
N LYS A 76 -1.38 7.42 -6.18
CA LYS A 76 -1.68 7.37 -7.61
C LYS A 76 -2.60 8.50 -8.04
N ALA A 77 -3.65 8.76 -7.27
CA ALA A 77 -4.60 9.82 -7.56
C ALA A 77 -3.93 11.21 -7.49
N VAL A 78 -3.11 11.50 -6.48
CA VAL A 78 -2.44 12.82 -6.40
C VAL A 78 -1.24 12.95 -7.35
N SER A 79 -0.72 11.86 -7.89
CA SER A 79 0.37 11.86 -8.89
C SER A 79 -0.13 12.02 -10.33
N GLY A 80 -1.44 12.08 -10.56
CA GLY A 80 -2.01 12.27 -11.89
C GLY A 80 -1.63 13.62 -12.50
N SER A 81 -1.26 13.63 -13.78
CA SER A 81 -0.92 14.85 -14.53
C SER A 81 -2.04 15.34 -15.47
N LYS A 82 -3.11 14.55 -15.63
CA LYS A 82 -4.20 14.82 -16.58
C LYS A 82 -5.36 15.62 -15.97
N TYR A 83 -5.31 15.94 -14.69
CA TYR A 83 -6.34 16.71 -13.98
C TYR A 83 -5.70 17.56 -12.90
N MET A 84 -6.42 18.59 -12.44
CA MET A 84 -5.99 19.40 -11.32
C MET A 84 -6.02 18.54 -10.05
N THR A 85 -4.84 18.20 -9.54
CA THR A 85 -4.68 17.39 -8.33
C THR A 85 -4.85 18.22 -7.06
N ALA A 86 -4.59 19.53 -7.13
CA ALA A 86 -4.73 20.42 -5.98
C ALA A 86 -6.12 20.39 -5.34
N SER A 87 -7.17 20.29 -6.15
CA SER A 87 -8.57 20.29 -5.69
C SER A 87 -9.02 18.97 -5.04
N ILE A 88 -8.32 17.86 -5.28
CA ILE A 88 -8.67 16.54 -4.70
C ILE A 88 -7.88 16.23 -3.42
N ILE A 89 -6.80 16.96 -3.13
CA ILE A 89 -5.90 16.66 -2.01
C ILE A 89 -6.64 16.66 -0.67
N LEU A 90 -7.50 17.65 -0.41
CA LEU A 90 -8.26 17.71 0.85
C LEU A 90 -9.22 16.53 0.99
N VAL A 91 -9.94 16.20 -0.10
CA VAL A 91 -10.88 15.08 -0.12
C VAL A 91 -10.17 13.74 0.10
N ILE A 92 -9.03 13.53 -0.57
CA ILE A 92 -8.21 12.32 -0.41
C ILE A 92 -7.63 12.24 1.00
N SER A 93 -7.12 13.34 1.55
CA SER A 93 -6.57 13.38 2.90
C SER A 93 -7.61 12.96 3.94
N GLN A 94 -8.81 13.56 3.88
CA GLN A 94 -9.89 13.22 4.80
C GLN A 94 -10.40 11.78 4.58
N GLY A 95 -10.56 11.36 3.33
CA GLY A 95 -10.94 10.00 2.99
C GLY A 95 -9.95 8.96 3.52
N LEU A 96 -8.65 9.21 3.38
CA LEU A 96 -7.60 8.33 3.86
C LEU A 96 -7.59 8.24 5.39
N LYS A 97 -7.80 9.36 6.09
CA LYS A 97 -7.96 9.37 7.54
C LYS A 97 -9.14 8.52 7.98
N ASN A 98 -10.31 8.71 7.37
CA ASN A 98 -11.51 7.92 7.66
C ASN A 98 -11.29 6.42 7.42
N VAL A 99 -10.61 6.06 6.33
CA VAL A 99 -10.28 4.66 6.00
C VAL A 99 -9.33 4.07 7.06
N CYS A 100 -8.33 4.83 7.51
CA CYS A 100 -7.42 4.38 8.57
C CYS A 100 -8.14 4.18 9.92
N GLU A 101 -9.04 5.08 10.29
CA GLU A 101 -9.87 4.94 11.50
C GLU A 101 -10.79 3.72 11.44
N GLN A 102 -11.33 3.41 10.26
CA GLN A 102 -12.12 2.18 10.05
C GLN A 102 -11.23 0.93 10.12
N MET A 103 -10.03 0.98 9.55
CA MET A 103 -9.05 -0.11 9.62
C MET A 103 -8.58 -0.38 11.04
N ALA A 104 -8.51 0.64 11.90
CA ALA A 104 -8.15 0.48 13.31
C ALA A 104 -9.17 -0.35 14.11
N ARG A 105 -10.37 -0.58 13.57
CA ARG A 105 -11.42 -1.43 14.15
C ARG A 105 -11.38 -2.87 13.65
N LYS A 106 -10.52 -3.18 12.67
CA LYS A 106 -10.35 -4.53 12.12
C LYS A 106 -9.40 -5.35 12.99
N ASN A 107 -9.54 -6.67 12.91
CA ASN A 107 -8.68 -7.61 13.62
C ASN A 107 -7.41 -7.91 12.80
N PHE A 108 -6.43 -7.02 12.91
CA PHE A 108 -5.10 -7.19 12.34
C PHE A 108 -4.11 -7.72 13.39
N THR A 109 -2.95 -8.22 12.95
CA THR A 109 -1.86 -8.52 13.88
C THR A 109 -1.32 -7.26 14.54
N VAL A 110 -0.67 -7.44 15.69
CA VAL A 110 -0.13 -6.34 16.49
C VAL A 110 0.88 -5.51 15.70
N GLU A 111 1.69 -6.15 14.87
CA GLU A 111 2.68 -5.48 14.00
C GLU A 111 2.00 -4.54 13.02
N VAL A 112 0.92 -4.97 12.37
CA VAL A 112 0.17 -4.17 11.41
C VAL A 112 -0.57 -3.03 12.10
N ILE A 113 -1.13 -3.28 13.30
CA ILE A 113 -1.75 -2.25 14.13
C ILE A 113 -0.73 -1.17 14.50
N ASN A 114 0.48 -1.56 14.90
CA ASN A 114 1.55 -0.61 15.24
C ASN A 114 1.91 0.28 14.03
N VAL A 115 2.03 -0.30 12.84
CA VAL A 115 2.27 0.48 11.61
C VAL A 115 1.10 1.43 11.33
N LEU A 116 -0.15 0.96 11.45
CA LEU A 116 -1.33 1.80 11.25
C LEU A 116 -1.38 2.97 12.23
N GLN A 117 -1.03 2.75 13.50
CA GLN A 117 -0.95 3.80 14.51
C GLN A 117 0.13 4.83 14.18
N GLN A 118 1.30 4.39 13.69
CA GLN A 118 2.36 5.31 13.24
C GLN A 118 1.90 6.14 12.04
N LEU A 119 1.16 5.56 11.10
CA LEU A 119 0.59 6.28 9.95
C LEU A 119 -0.47 7.30 10.38
N LEU A 120 -1.39 6.91 11.25
CA LEU A 120 -2.41 7.82 11.84
C LEU A 120 -1.75 8.99 12.57
N SER A 121 -0.74 8.70 13.40
CA SER A 121 0.06 9.72 14.09
C SER A 121 0.75 10.66 13.09
N GLY A 122 1.38 10.10 12.05
CA GLY A 122 2.02 10.87 10.99
C GLY A 122 1.05 11.79 10.24
N MET A 123 -0.17 11.34 9.95
CA MET A 123 -1.19 12.16 9.30
C MET A 123 -1.68 13.31 10.19
N ASN A 124 -1.81 13.08 11.51
CA ASN A 124 -2.29 14.10 12.43
C ASN A 124 -1.21 15.12 12.84
N HIS A 125 0.06 14.71 12.91
CA HIS A 125 1.11 15.52 13.53
C HIS A 125 2.20 16.03 12.59
N ARG A 126 2.35 15.51 11.36
CA ARG A 126 3.35 16.08 10.43
C ARG A 126 2.90 17.46 9.95
N ASP A 127 3.82 18.43 10.02
CA ASP A 127 3.64 19.86 9.68
C ASP A 127 2.95 20.17 8.35
N ARG A 128 2.92 19.23 7.40
CA ARG A 128 2.26 19.42 6.09
C ARG A 128 0.89 18.74 5.99
N TRP A 129 0.70 17.63 6.69
CA TRP A 129 -0.54 16.86 6.64
C TRP A 129 -1.51 17.30 7.73
N GLY A 130 -1.03 17.45 8.97
CA GLY A 130 -1.87 17.79 10.13
C GLY A 130 -2.55 19.16 10.03
N VAL A 131 -2.06 20.03 9.15
CA VAL A 131 -2.58 21.37 8.89
C VAL A 131 -2.99 21.57 7.42
N ILE A 132 -3.20 20.50 6.66
CA ILE A 132 -3.46 20.58 5.22
C ILE A 132 -4.71 21.41 4.89
N GLU A 133 -5.71 21.37 5.76
CA GLU A 133 -6.95 22.16 5.66
C GLU A 133 -6.72 23.67 5.86
N ASN A 134 -5.61 24.07 6.51
CA ASN A 134 -5.26 25.48 6.69
C ASN A 134 -4.71 26.11 5.40
N SER A 135 -4.44 25.30 4.36
CA SER A 135 -3.97 25.80 3.07
C SER A 135 -5.08 26.51 2.30
N LYS A 136 -5.06 27.85 2.31
CA LYS A 136 -5.99 28.69 1.53
C LYS A 136 -6.02 28.32 0.05
N THR A 137 -4.89 27.92 -0.52
CA THR A 137 -4.81 27.50 -1.93
C THR A 137 -5.58 26.20 -2.16
N LEU A 138 -5.33 25.16 -1.34
CA LEU A 138 -6.01 23.88 -1.51
C LEU A 138 -7.52 24.03 -1.27
N VAL A 139 -7.93 24.78 -0.25
CA VAL A 139 -9.35 25.06 0.03
C VAL A 139 -10.02 25.73 -1.16
N ARG A 140 -9.40 26.76 -1.75
CA ARG A 140 -9.95 27.44 -2.94
C ARG A 140 -10.01 26.51 -4.15
N CYS A 141 -8.96 25.72 -4.38
CA CYS A 141 -8.94 24.75 -5.48
C CYS A 141 -10.06 23.72 -5.31
N THR A 142 -10.26 23.17 -4.11
CA THR A 142 -11.34 22.21 -3.83
C THR A 142 -12.72 22.86 -3.99
N PHE A 143 -12.93 24.07 -3.46
CA PHE A 143 -14.21 24.79 -3.54
C PHE A 143 -14.63 25.16 -4.97
N LEU A 144 -13.66 25.45 -5.85
CA LEU A 144 -13.91 25.83 -7.24
C LEU A 144 -14.02 24.62 -8.18
N ASP A 145 -13.85 23.41 -7.68
CA ASP A 145 -13.87 22.21 -8.51
C ASP A 145 -15.30 21.67 -8.64
N PRO A 146 -15.90 21.65 -9.84
CA PRO A 146 -17.30 21.24 -10.02
C PRO A 146 -17.54 19.73 -9.77
N ARG A 147 -16.48 18.94 -9.52
CA ARG A 147 -16.62 17.54 -9.10
C ARG A 147 -17.10 17.40 -7.65
N PHE A 148 -17.03 18.46 -6.86
CA PHE A 148 -17.40 18.52 -5.44
C PHE A 148 -18.40 19.65 -5.19
#